data_AF-A0AAW4YE82-F1
#
_entry.id   AF-A0AAW4YE82-F1
#
_cell.length_a   1.000
_cell.length_b   1.000
_cell.length_c   1.000
_cell.angle_alpha   90.00
_cell.angle_beta   90.00
_cell.angle_gamma   90.00
#
_symmetry.space_group_name_H-M   'P 1'
#
loop_
_entity.id
_entity.type
_entity.pdbx_description
1 polymer ?
#
loop_
_entity_poly.entity_id
_entity_poly.type
_entity_poly.pdbx_seq_one_letter_code
_entity_poly.pdbx_strand_id
1 'polypeptide(L)' 'MFNYSGLNEECGVFGIWNHPEAAQLTYMGLHSLQHRGQEGAGIVVS' A
#
# COMPACT_ATOMS: atom_id res chain seq x y z
N MET A 1 30.38 -13.38 -3.81
CA MET A 1 29.57 -12.37 -3.11
C MET A 1 28.46 -11.94 -4.06
N PHE A 2 27.35 -12.69 -4.11
CA PHE A 2 26.19 -12.26 -4.89
C PHE A 2 25.58 -11.07 -4.16
N ASN A 3 25.56 -9.91 -4.80
CA ASN A 3 24.85 -8.73 -4.33
C ASN A 3 23.35 -9.01 -4.43
N TYR A 4 22.77 -9.62 -3.39
CA TYR A 4 21.34 -9.57 -3.18
C TYR A 4 21.08 -8.24 -2.48
N SER A 5 20.96 -7.17 -3.26
CA SER A 5 20.27 -5.97 -2.79
C SER A 5 18.94 -6.47 -2.23
N GLY A 6 18.77 -6.39 -0.91
CA GLY A 6 17.51 -6.78 -0.27
C GLY A 6 16.36 -6.16 -1.04
N LEU A 7 15.25 -6.88 -1.17
CA LEU A 7 14.02 -6.29 -1.68
C LEU A 7 13.86 -4.97 -0.90
N ASN A 8 13.75 -3.84 -1.60
CA ASN A 8 13.49 -2.55 -0.95
C ASN A 8 12.06 -2.61 -0.40
N GLU A 9 11.87 -3.31 0.73
CA GLU A 9 10.57 -3.67 1.32
C GLU A 9 9.90 -2.48 2.03
N GLU A 10 10.00 -1.28 1.48
CA GLU A 10 9.45 -0.05 2.06
C GLU A 10 8.04 0.27 1.52
N CYS A 11 7.59 -0.34 0.40
CA CYS A 11 6.28 0.02 -0.18
C CYS A 11 5.11 -0.89 0.26
N GLY A 12 4.01 -0.29 0.75
CA GLY A 12 2.74 -0.92 1.13
C GLY A 12 1.74 -1.12 -0.02
N VAL A 13 1.00 -2.23 -0.01
CA VAL A 13 -0.15 -2.46 -0.91
C VAL A 13 -1.38 -2.90 -0.10
N PHE A 14 -2.56 -2.44 -0.53
CA PHE A 14 -3.86 -2.81 0.06
C PHE A 14 -4.90 -2.90 -1.06
N GLY A 15 -5.85 -3.83 -0.94
CA GLY A 15 -6.91 -4.03 -1.92
C GLY A 15 -8.22 -4.47 -1.28
N ILE A 16 -9.33 -4.03 -1.87
CA ILE A 16 -10.69 -4.38 -1.45
C ILE A 16 -11.56 -4.60 -2.68
N TRP A 17 -12.49 -5.54 -2.60
CA TRP A 17 -13.34 -5.94 -3.72
C TRP A 17 -14.80 -5.97 -3.32
N ASN A 18 -15.68 -5.55 -4.25
CA ASN A 18 -17.14 -5.61 -4.11
C ASN A 18 -17.66 -4.95 -2.82
N HIS A 19 -17.11 -3.78 -2.47
CA HIS A 19 -17.54 -3.00 -1.32
C HIS A 19 -17.92 -1.58 -1.75
N PRO A 20 -19.09 -1.05 -1.36
CA PRO A 20 -19.51 0.30 -1.76
C PRO A 20 -18.55 1.39 -1.26
N GLU A 21 -17.86 1.14 -0.15
CA GLU A 21 -16.88 2.06 0.45
C GLU A 21 -15.42 1.68 0.16
N ALA A 22 -15.17 1.02 -0.98
CA ALA A 22 -13.85 0.52 -1.36
C ALA A 22 -12.73 1.59 -1.25
N ALA A 23 -13.01 2.82 -1.71
CA ALA A 23 -12.07 3.92 -1.64
C ALA A 23 -11.67 4.27 -0.20
N GLN A 24 -12.66 4.39 0.71
CA GLN A 24 -12.44 4.80 2.09
C GLN A 24 -11.73 3.72 2.91
N LEU A 25 -12.12 2.46 2.73
CA LEU A 25 -11.45 1.34 3.38
C LEU A 25 -10.01 1.15 2.87
N THR A 26 -9.78 1.39 1.57
CA THR A 26 -8.42 1.40 1.01
C THR A 26 -7.57 2.53 1.62
N TYR A 27 -8.14 3.72 1.79
CA TYR A 27 -7.46 4.81 2.49
C TYR A 27 -7.07 4.43 3.93
N MET A 28 -7.98 3.86 4.72
CA MET A 28 -7.70 3.43 6.08
C MET A 28 -6.68 2.28 6.14
N GLY A 29 -6.75 1.34 5.20
CA GLY A 29 -5.80 0.25 5.05
C GLY A 29 -4.39 0.75 4.75
N LEU A 30 -4.25 1.63 3.75
CA LEU A 30 -2.96 2.26 3.43
C LEU A 30 -2.43 3.13 4.58
N HIS A 31 -3.31 3.85 5.29
CA HIS A 31 -2.91 4.63 6.47
C HIS A 31 -2.35 3.72 7.59
N SER A 32 -2.94 2.55 7.80
CA SER A 32 -2.41 1.56 8.76
C SER A 32 -1.02 1.04 8.36
N LEU A 33 -0.73 1.04 7.05
CA LEU A 33 0.57 0.67 6.47
C LEU A 33 1.53 1.85 6.29
N GLN A 34 1.19 3.06 6.76
CA GLN A 34 1.99 4.27 6.57
C GLN A 34 3.43 4.16 7.10
N HIS A 35 3.64 3.29 8.09
CA HIS A 35 4.95 3.00 8.67
C HIS A 35 5.93 2.34 7.67
N ARG A 36 5.44 1.87 6.53
CA ARG A 36 6.28 1.26 5.49
C ARG A 36 6.87 2.33 4.55
N GLY A 37 6.12 3.35 4.17
CA GLY A 37 6.66 4.41 3.30
C GLY A 37 5.83 5.70 3.36
N GLN A 38 6.52 6.85 3.42
CA GLN A 38 5.92 8.18 3.62
C GLN A 38 6.13 9.15 2.45
N GLU A 39 6.79 8.70 1.39
CA GLU A 39 7.10 9.51 0.20
C GLU A 39 5.86 9.75 -0.66
N GLY A 40 4.83 8.91 -0.55
CA GLY A 40 3.55 9.06 -1.24
C GLY A 40 2.61 7.87 -1.06
N ALA A 41 1.35 8.04 -1.49
CA ALA A 41 0.33 7.00 -1.54
C ALA A 41 -0.64 7.25 -2.71
N GLY A 42 -1.26 6.20 -3.24
CA GLY A 42 -2.23 6.28 -4.34
C GLY A 42 -3.34 5.23 -4.21
N ILE A 43 -4.53 5.58 -4.68
CA ILE A 43 -5.72 4.71 -4.70
C ILE A 43 -6.32 4.77 -6.10
N VAL A 44 -6.64 3.60 -6.67
CA VAL A 44 -7.37 3.46 -7.94
C VAL A 44 -8.65 2.67 -7.67
N VAL A 45 -9.78 3.17 -8.15
CA VAL A 45 -11.11 2.55 -8.02
C VAL A 45 -11.88 2.68 -9.34
N SER A 46 -12.81 1.75 -9.59
CA SER A 46 -13.69 1.72 -10.77
C SER A 46 -15.16 1.90 -10.38
#